data_AF-A0A0S8D5A4-F1
#
_entry.id   AF-A0A0S8D5A4-F1
#
_cell.length_a   1.000
_cell.length_b   1.000
_cell.length_c   1.000
_cell.angle_alpha   90.00
_cell.angle_beta   90.00
_cell.angle_gamma   90.00
#
_symmetry.space_group_name_H-M   'P 1'
#
loop_
_entity.id
_entity.type
_entity.pdbx_description
1 polymer ?
#
loop_
_entity_poly.entity_id
_entity_poly.type
_entity_poly.pdbx_seq_one_letter_code
_entity_poly.pdbx_strand_id
1 'polypeptide(L)'
;MPGAGRTASGFLRKETALKKIVLLMIAMCLALPGLALSAGSVAQAKLGKGIVEREISEETDTYALNETAYLWMRVVDGQGETITVTWSSGGESFEVPLPIGSNSWRTWSSKQLHLAGEWTVTVTDSAGATLHEATLTVQ
;
A
#
# COMPACT_ATOMS: atom_id res chain seq x y z
N MET A 1 52.93 -48.02 46.15
CA MET A 1 52.71 -46.63 46.58
C MET A 1 52.56 -45.76 45.33
N PRO A 2 51.72 -44.72 45.37
CA PRO A 2 50.70 -44.28 44.38
C PRO A 2 51.35 -43.63 43.13
N GLY A 3 50.70 -43.33 42.01
CA GLY A 3 49.30 -43.19 41.62
C GLY A 3 49.27 -42.27 40.39
N ALA A 4 48.07 -41.85 40.00
CA ALA A 4 47.75 -40.82 39.01
C ALA A 4 47.79 -41.21 37.52
N GLY A 5 46.58 -41.27 36.96
CA GLY A 5 46.37 -41.40 35.53
C GLY A 5 46.65 -40.11 34.76
N ARG A 6 46.54 -40.22 33.44
CA ARG A 6 46.29 -39.08 32.58
C ARG A 6 45.40 -39.54 31.43
N THR A 7 44.32 -38.80 31.28
CA THR A 7 43.18 -38.99 30.40
C THR A 7 43.59 -38.92 28.92
N ALA A 8 43.18 -39.93 28.15
CA ALA A 8 43.19 -39.87 26.70
C ALA A 8 42.06 -38.94 26.25
N SER A 9 42.44 -37.87 25.57
CA SER A 9 41.55 -36.91 24.95
C SER A 9 41.12 -37.42 23.57
N GLY A 10 39.84 -37.21 23.25
CA GLY A 10 39.39 -37.03 21.87
C GLY A 10 38.87 -38.28 21.16
N PHE A 11 37.55 -38.47 21.20
CA PHE A 11 36.85 -39.05 20.06
C PHE A 11 35.58 -38.25 19.73
N LEU A 12 35.76 -37.45 18.69
CA LEU A 12 34.82 -36.78 17.80
C LEU A 12 33.31 -36.95 18.05
N ARG A 13 32.64 -35.87 18.49
CA ARG A 13 31.20 -35.61 18.25
C ARG A 13 31.05 -34.77 16.96
N LYS A 14 31.03 -35.38 15.78
CA LYS A 14 30.90 -34.64 14.49
C LYS A 14 29.52 -34.75 13.81
N GLU A 15 28.65 -35.66 14.23
CA GLU A 15 27.39 -35.94 13.52
C GLU A 15 26.25 -34.93 13.80
N THR A 16 26.36 -34.14 14.87
CA THR A 16 25.30 -33.20 15.29
C THR A 16 25.31 -31.89 14.50
N ALA A 17 26.42 -31.52 13.85
CA ALA A 17 26.57 -30.21 13.22
C ALA A 17 25.90 -30.14 11.83
N LEU A 18 26.04 -31.18 11.01
CA LEU A 18 25.58 -31.18 9.62
C LEU A 18 24.04 -31.20 9.51
N LYS A 19 23.35 -31.93 10.40
CA LYS A 19 21.88 -32.00 10.44
C LYS A 19 21.25 -30.68 10.92
N LYS A 20 21.95 -29.92 11.77
CA LYS A 20 21.54 -28.58 12.22
C LYS A 20 21.74 -27.53 11.13
N ILE A 21 22.78 -27.63 10.32
CA ILE A 21 23.05 -26.72 9.20
C ILE A 21 22.01 -26.90 8.08
N VAL A 22 21.61 -28.13 7.77
CA VAL A 22 20.55 -28.41 6.77
C VAL A 22 19.19 -27.93 7.27
N LEU A 23 18.88 -28.10 8.56
CA LEU A 23 17.63 -27.60 9.16
C LEU A 23 17.58 -26.06 9.21
N LEU A 24 18.74 -25.39 9.38
CA LEU A 24 18.84 -23.92 9.33
C LEU A 24 18.66 -23.38 7.90
N MET A 25 19.15 -24.07 6.87
CA MET A 25 18.96 -23.64 5.48
C MET A 25 17.52 -23.82 4.97
N ILE A 26 16.82 -24.89 5.37
CA ILE A 26 15.41 -25.10 4.98
C ILE A 26 14.49 -24.09 5.67
N ALA A 27 14.81 -23.66 6.89
CA ALA A 27 14.08 -22.57 7.57
C ALA A 27 14.38 -21.17 6.98
N MET A 28 15.48 -21.00 6.24
CA MET A 28 15.89 -19.72 5.67
C MET A 28 15.32 -19.46 4.26
N CYS A 29 14.84 -20.49 3.56
CA CYS A 29 14.19 -20.35 2.23
C CYS A 29 12.68 -20.11 2.28
N LEU A 30 12.03 -20.13 3.46
CA LEU A 30 10.57 -20.00 3.60
C LEU A 30 10.09 -18.65 4.13
N ALA A 31 10.94 -17.62 4.02
CA ALA A 31 10.58 -16.24 4.30
C ALA A 31 11.06 -15.35 3.15
N LEU A 32 10.57 -15.64 1.94
CA LEU A 32 10.55 -14.63 0.90
C LEU A 32 9.31 -13.78 1.18
N PRO A 33 9.42 -12.59 1.80
CA PRO A 33 8.34 -11.63 1.70
C PRO A 33 8.07 -11.46 0.21
N GLY A 34 6.83 -11.72 -0.20
CA GLY A 34 6.43 -11.50 -1.58
C GLY A 34 6.88 -10.10 -1.96
N LEU A 35 7.76 -10.00 -2.96
CA LEU A 35 8.07 -8.74 -3.60
C LEU A 35 6.75 -8.29 -4.21
N ALA A 36 6.00 -7.46 -3.48
CA ALA A 36 4.97 -6.64 -4.10
C ALA A 36 5.72 -5.80 -5.14
N LEU A 37 5.58 -6.17 -6.41
CA LEU A 37 5.93 -5.24 -7.49
C LEU A 37 5.08 -4.01 -7.20
N SER A 38 5.72 -2.87 -6.92
CA SER A 38 5.01 -1.62 -6.70
C SER A 38 4.19 -1.34 -7.96
N ALA A 39 2.88 -1.48 -7.80
CA ALA A 39 1.91 -1.33 -8.86
C ALA A 39 1.61 0.17 -8.98
N GLY A 40 2.37 0.85 -9.85
CA GLY A 40 2.32 2.30 -10.02
C GLY A 40 2.55 3.11 -8.73
N SER A 41 2.51 4.44 -8.87
CA SER A 41 2.46 5.35 -7.72
C SER A 41 1.68 6.60 -8.06
N VAL A 42 1.02 7.19 -7.06
CA VAL A 42 0.34 8.47 -7.22
C VAL A 42 1.37 9.58 -7.02
N ALA A 43 1.89 10.11 -8.12
CA ALA A 43 2.89 11.17 -8.09
C ALA A 43 2.33 12.51 -7.60
N GLN A 44 1.06 12.77 -7.90
CA GLN A 44 0.32 13.95 -7.43
C GLN A 44 -1.14 13.60 -7.21
N ALA A 45 -1.74 14.17 -6.18
CA ALA A 45 -3.17 14.11 -5.91
C ALA A 45 -3.63 15.47 -5.35
N LYS A 46 -4.82 15.90 -5.77
CA LYS A 46 -5.43 17.18 -5.37
C LYS A 46 -6.93 17.00 -5.21
N LEU A 47 -7.47 17.53 -4.11
CA LEU A 47 -8.90 17.60 -3.87
C LEU A 47 -9.43 18.96 -4.29
N GLY A 48 -10.58 19.01 -4.93
CA GLY A 48 -11.24 20.26 -5.22
C GLY A 48 -12.68 20.15 -5.68
N LYS A 49 -13.30 21.30 -5.96
CA LYS A 49 -14.74 21.41 -6.30
C LYS A 49 -15.04 21.27 -7.78
N GLY A 50 -14.02 21.27 -8.64
CA GLY A 50 -14.21 21.16 -10.08
C GLY A 50 -12.94 20.87 -10.83
N ILE A 51 -13.11 20.39 -12.07
CA ILE A 51 -12.01 20.11 -13.01
C ILE A 51 -12.18 21.00 -14.23
N VAL A 52 -11.23 21.88 -14.47
CA VAL A 52 -11.16 22.78 -15.64
C VAL A 52 -9.85 22.52 -16.36
N GLU A 53 -9.92 22.37 -17.69
CA GLU A 53 -8.73 22.07 -18.53
C GLU A 53 -7.91 20.84 -18.07
N ARG A 54 -8.58 19.86 -17.43
CA ARG A 54 -7.98 18.64 -16.84
C ARG A 54 -7.07 18.92 -15.62
N GLU A 55 -7.25 20.05 -14.97
CA GLU A 55 -6.65 20.41 -13.68
C GLU A 55 -7.75 20.78 -12.66
N ILE A 56 -7.44 20.75 -11.36
CA ILE A 56 -8.38 21.17 -10.32
C ILE A 56 -8.55 22.69 -10.36
N SER A 57 -9.80 23.13 -10.44
CA SER A 57 -10.16 24.55 -10.53
C SER A 57 -10.28 25.25 -9.17
N GLU A 58 -10.50 24.49 -8.10
CA GLU A 58 -10.77 25.03 -6.75
C GLU A 58 -10.29 24.01 -5.71
N GLU A 59 -9.00 24.07 -5.37
CA GLU A 59 -8.41 23.16 -4.39
C GLU A 59 -8.95 23.47 -2.99
N THR A 60 -9.58 22.49 -2.37
CA THR A 60 -10.10 22.61 -1.01
C THR A 60 -10.33 21.25 -0.38
N ASP A 61 -10.20 21.23 0.94
CA ASP A 61 -10.53 20.13 1.84
C ASP A 61 -11.88 20.37 2.57
N THR A 62 -12.58 21.46 2.28
CA THR A 62 -13.84 21.82 2.95
C THR A 62 -14.99 21.98 1.96
N TYR A 63 -16.09 21.27 2.21
CA TYR A 63 -17.22 21.15 1.30
C TYR A 63 -18.54 21.38 2.03
N ALA A 64 -19.57 21.84 1.30
CA ALA A 64 -20.93 21.89 1.81
C ALA A 64 -21.63 20.53 1.65
N LEU A 65 -22.68 20.29 2.44
CA LEU A 65 -23.51 19.10 2.28
C LEU A 65 -24.12 19.02 0.86
N ASN A 66 -24.05 17.82 0.27
CA ASN A 66 -24.44 17.50 -1.11
C ASN A 66 -23.57 18.15 -2.21
N GLU A 67 -22.44 18.74 -1.85
CA GLU A 67 -21.46 19.22 -2.83
C GLU A 67 -20.71 18.05 -3.48
N THR A 68 -20.19 18.26 -4.70
CA THR A 68 -19.39 17.24 -5.39
C THR A 68 -17.91 17.52 -5.16
N ALA A 69 -17.20 16.56 -4.56
CA ALA A 69 -15.75 16.58 -4.48
C ALA A 69 -15.13 15.84 -5.66
N TYR A 70 -14.00 16.36 -6.12
CA TYR A 70 -13.18 15.76 -7.16
C TYR A 70 -11.79 15.48 -6.58
N LEU A 71 -11.36 14.23 -6.65
CA LEU A 71 -9.97 13.84 -6.43
C LEU A 71 -9.29 13.70 -7.78
N TRP A 72 -8.51 14.70 -8.16
CA TRP A 72 -7.64 14.61 -9.32
C TRP A 72 -6.32 13.95 -8.93
N MET A 73 -5.78 13.14 -9.83
CA MET A 73 -4.52 12.46 -9.59
C MET A 73 -3.72 12.22 -10.86
N ARG A 74 -2.40 12.24 -10.69
CA ARG A 74 -1.42 11.81 -11.69
C ARG A 74 -0.75 10.54 -11.20
N VAL A 75 -1.03 9.45 -11.90
CA VAL A 75 -0.42 8.13 -11.66
C VAL A 75 0.80 7.98 -12.57
N VAL A 76 1.88 7.45 -12.02
CA VAL A 76 3.09 7.08 -12.77
C VAL A 76 3.40 5.60 -12.61
N ASP A 77 4.02 5.00 -13.64
CA ASP A 77 4.44 3.59 -13.66
C ASP A 77 3.32 2.55 -13.42
N GLY A 78 2.05 2.93 -13.61
CA GLY A 78 0.88 2.07 -13.40
C GLY A 78 0.22 1.56 -14.69
N GLN A 79 0.91 1.51 -15.83
CA GLN A 79 0.28 1.11 -17.09
C GLN A 79 -0.31 -0.32 -17.01
N GLY A 80 -1.57 -0.46 -17.40
CA GLY A 80 -2.26 -1.75 -17.42
C GLY A 80 -2.84 -2.16 -16.07
N GLU A 81 -2.68 -1.33 -15.05
CA GLU A 81 -3.23 -1.56 -13.72
C GLU A 81 -4.56 -0.86 -13.52
N THR A 82 -5.24 -1.22 -12.43
CA THR A 82 -6.44 -0.54 -11.96
C THR A 82 -6.17 -0.07 -10.54
N ILE A 83 -6.32 1.23 -10.32
CA ILE A 83 -6.32 1.80 -8.98
C ILE A 83 -7.77 1.91 -8.50
N THR A 84 -7.98 1.78 -7.20
CA THR A 84 -9.31 1.95 -6.59
C THR A 84 -9.30 3.18 -5.71
N VAL A 85 -10.25 4.09 -5.94
CA VAL A 85 -10.48 5.24 -5.07
C VAL A 85 -11.66 4.94 -4.18
N THR A 86 -11.41 4.85 -2.88
CA THR A 86 -12.41 4.55 -1.86
C THR A 86 -12.73 5.81 -1.07
N TRP A 87 -13.96 6.28 -1.19
CA TRP A 87 -14.51 7.39 -0.41
C TRP A 87 -15.22 6.82 0.82
N SER A 88 -14.78 7.17 2.02
CA SER A 88 -15.31 6.63 3.27
C SER A 88 -15.79 7.74 4.19
N SER A 89 -16.99 7.60 4.75
CA SER A 89 -17.52 8.50 5.79
C SER A 89 -18.65 7.83 6.55
N GLY A 90 -18.78 8.12 7.84
CA GLY A 90 -19.91 7.63 8.66
C GLY A 90 -20.04 6.09 8.74
N GLY A 91 -18.99 5.33 8.40
CA GLY A 91 -19.03 3.87 8.31
C GLY A 91 -19.46 3.33 6.93
N GLU A 92 -19.76 4.19 5.97
CA GLU A 92 -20.00 3.83 4.58
C GLU A 92 -18.72 4.00 3.76
N SER A 93 -18.52 3.11 2.78
CA SER A 93 -17.42 3.19 1.82
C SER A 93 -17.94 3.06 0.38
N PHE A 94 -17.35 3.84 -0.51
CA PHE A 94 -17.71 3.89 -1.92
C PHE A 94 -16.47 3.77 -2.78
N GLU A 95 -16.33 2.62 -3.44
CA GLU A 95 -15.17 2.30 -4.27
C GLU A 95 -15.41 2.69 -5.72
N VAL A 96 -14.41 3.33 -6.34
CA VAL A 96 -14.42 3.73 -7.74
C VAL A 96 -13.15 3.18 -8.40
N PRO A 97 -13.25 2.09 -9.19
CA PRO A 97 -12.12 1.55 -9.92
C PRO A 97 -11.78 2.41 -11.14
N LEU A 98 -10.50 2.74 -11.32
CA LEU A 98 -9.99 3.55 -12.41
C LEU A 98 -8.87 2.80 -13.16
N PRO A 99 -9.11 2.38 -14.42
CA PRO A 99 -8.09 1.73 -15.23
C PRO A 99 -7.04 2.75 -15.71
N ILE A 100 -5.77 2.36 -15.64
CA ILE A 100 -4.63 3.20 -15.99
C ILE A 100 -4.07 2.79 -17.36
N GLY A 101 -4.22 3.68 -18.34
CA GLY A 101 -3.87 3.39 -19.74
C GLY A 101 -2.40 3.60 -20.11
N SER A 102 -1.61 4.28 -19.28
CA SER A 102 -0.21 4.62 -19.60
C SER A 102 0.63 4.85 -18.34
N ASN A 103 1.96 4.81 -18.49
CA ASN A 103 2.93 5.04 -17.42
C ASN A 103 2.93 6.48 -16.89
N SER A 104 2.26 7.42 -17.55
CA SER A 104 1.90 8.71 -16.96
C SER A 104 0.46 9.02 -17.32
N TRP A 105 -0.44 8.85 -16.36
CA TRP A 105 -1.88 8.96 -16.58
C TRP A 105 -2.48 9.97 -15.63
N ARG A 106 -3.28 10.89 -16.18
CA ARG A 106 -4.07 11.83 -15.39
C ARG A 106 -5.50 11.36 -15.39
N THR A 107 -6.02 11.10 -14.20
CA THR A 107 -7.39 10.64 -13.98
C THR A 107 -7.98 11.37 -12.79
N TRP A 108 -9.28 11.20 -12.58
CA TRP A 108 -9.98 11.75 -11.43
C TRP A 108 -11.11 10.83 -11.00
N SER A 109 -11.41 10.87 -9.70
CA SER A 109 -12.64 10.32 -9.13
C SER A 109 -13.49 11.46 -8.60
N SER A 110 -14.81 11.30 -8.63
CA SER A 110 -15.74 12.29 -8.08
C SER A 110 -16.79 11.63 -7.23
N LYS A 111 -17.17 12.30 -6.14
CA LYS A 111 -18.21 11.81 -5.23
C LYS A 111 -19.08 12.97 -4.75
N GLN A 112 -20.40 12.76 -4.77
CA GLN A 112 -21.33 13.64 -4.08
C GLN A 112 -21.31 13.34 -2.57
N LEU A 113 -20.97 14.36 -1.79
CA LEU A 113 -20.78 14.30 -0.35
C LEU A 113 -22.12 14.48 0.37
N HIS A 114 -22.88 13.37 0.45
CA HIS A 114 -24.24 13.36 0.99
C HIS A 114 -24.31 13.19 2.51
N LEU A 115 -23.16 12.94 3.16
CA LEU A 115 -23.03 12.85 4.62
C LEU A 115 -22.20 14.03 5.12
N ALA A 116 -22.62 14.61 6.25
CA ALA A 116 -21.83 15.60 6.95
C ALA A 116 -20.70 14.94 7.77
N GLY A 117 -19.66 15.69 8.08
CA GLY A 117 -18.52 15.25 8.88
C GLY A 117 -17.28 14.96 8.06
N GLU A 118 -16.39 14.14 8.61
CA GLU A 118 -15.11 13.80 8.00
C GLU A 118 -15.30 12.72 6.93
N TRP A 119 -14.64 12.92 5.80
CA TRP A 119 -14.52 11.95 4.71
C TRP A 119 -13.05 11.63 4.50
N THR A 120 -12.75 10.34 4.40
CA THR A 120 -11.43 9.82 4.04
C THR A 120 -11.47 9.30 2.62
N VAL A 121 -10.51 9.72 1.80
CA VAL A 121 -10.36 9.27 0.42
C VAL A 121 -9.05 8.51 0.32
N THR A 122 -9.15 7.19 0.14
CA THR A 122 -7.99 6.30 0.04
C THR A 122 -7.85 5.83 -1.39
N VAL A 123 -6.63 5.84 -1.91
CA VAL A 123 -6.30 5.31 -3.24
C VAL A 123 -5.44 4.08 -3.04
N THR A 124 -5.91 2.95 -3.53
CA THR A 124 -5.21 1.66 -3.43
C THR A 124 -4.87 1.13 -4.82
N ASP A 125 -3.81 0.32 -4.88
CA ASP A 125 -3.49 -0.47 -6.06
C ASP A 125 -4.32 -1.77 -6.11
N SER A 126 -4.10 -2.55 -7.17
CA SER A 126 -4.76 -3.86 -7.34
C SER A 126 -4.39 -4.92 -6.28
N ALA A 127 -3.28 -4.73 -5.56
CA ALA A 127 -2.84 -5.59 -4.46
C ALA A 127 -3.40 -5.13 -3.11
N GLY A 128 -4.12 -4.00 -3.07
CA GLY A 128 -4.65 -3.39 -1.86
C GLY A 128 -3.65 -2.54 -1.09
N ALA A 129 -2.48 -2.22 -1.67
CA ALA A 129 -1.54 -1.30 -1.06
C ALA A 129 -2.03 0.14 -1.22
N THR A 130 -2.04 0.90 -0.12
CA THR A 130 -2.39 2.32 -0.14
C THR A 130 -1.31 3.13 -0.84
N LEU A 131 -1.66 3.74 -1.98
CA LEU A 131 -0.80 4.64 -2.75
C LEU A 131 -0.93 6.09 -2.29
N HIS A 132 -2.13 6.48 -1.85
CA HIS A 132 -2.42 7.83 -1.37
C HIS A 132 -3.61 7.84 -0.42
N GLU A 133 -3.64 8.79 0.51
CA GLU A 133 -4.76 9.03 1.40
C GLU A 133 -4.92 10.53 1.61
N ALA A 134 -6.16 11.01 1.58
CA ALA A 134 -6.52 12.39 1.81
C ALA A 134 -7.79 12.47 2.66
N THR A 135 -7.92 13.54 3.43
CA THR A 135 -9.09 13.79 4.28
C THR A 135 -9.75 15.10 3.90
N LEU A 136 -11.07 15.15 3.95
CA LEU A 136 -11.86 16.35 3.74
C LEU A 136 -13.01 16.43 4.75
N THR A 137 -13.52 17.63 4.97
CA THR A 137 -14.59 17.92 5.92
C THR A 137 -15.82 18.45 5.20
N VAL A 138 -16.99 17.96 5.59
CA VAL A 138 -18.30 18.41 5.11
C VAL A 138 -19.04 19.09 6.25
N GLN A 139 -19.40 20.36 6.05
CA GLN A 139 -20.09 21.19 7.04
C GLN A 139 -21.28 21.94 6.45
#